data_AF-Q701X4-F1
#
_entry.id   AF-Q701X4-F1
#
_cell.length_a   1.000
_cell.length_b   1.000
_cell.length_c   1.000
_cell.angle_alpha   90.00
_cell.angle_beta   90.00
_cell.angle_gamma   90.00
#
_symmetry.space_group_name_H-M   'P 1'
#
loop_
_entity.id
_entity.type
_entity.pdbx_description
1 polymer ?
#
loop_
_entity_poly.entity_id
_entity_poly.type
_entity_poly.pdbx_seq_one_letter_code
_entity_poly.pdbx_strand_id
1 'polypeptide(L)' 'MKNVISELSFDIKQYGKEIILRKLLLSLITVQLAQNIGVDHHAATEELYYFMKKNKDSDTLIHEFISKISKINNGSFHD' A
#
# COMPACT_ATOMS: atom_id res chain seq x y z
N MET A 1 -3.53 -6.24 -16.75
CA MET A 1 -4.35 -6.84 -15.66
C MET A 1 -3.92 -8.26 -15.32
N LYS A 2 -4.01 -9.25 -16.23
CA LYS A 2 -3.60 -10.65 -15.94
C LYS A 2 -2.17 -10.76 -15.38
N ASN A 3 -1.20 -10.08 -16.00
CA ASN A 3 0.19 -10.09 -15.54
C ASN A 3 0.33 -9.54 -14.12
N VAL A 4 -0.30 -8.39 -13.85
CA VAL A 4 -0.30 -7.76 -12.51
C VAL A 4 -0.91 -8.70 -11.47
N ILE A 5 -2.04 -9.35 -11.76
CA ILE A 5 -2.65 -10.31 -10.82
C ILE A 5 -1.74 -11.52 -10.60
N SER A 6 -1.08 -12.03 -11.64
CA SER A 6 -0.11 -13.12 -11.50
C SER A 6 1.10 -12.72 -10.65
N GLU A 7 1.62 -11.50 -10.82
CA GLU A 7 2.72 -10.95 -10.01
C GLU A 7 2.30 -10.78 -8.56
N LEU A 8 1.13 -10.18 -8.29
CA LEU A 8 0.61 -10.07 -6.92
C LEU A 8 0.40 -11.47 -6.30
N SER A 9 -0.09 -12.44 -7.07
CA SER A 9 -0.26 -13.82 -6.60
C SER A 9 1.08 -14.49 -6.28
N PHE A 10 2.11 -14.23 -7.08
CA PHE A 10 3.47 -14.69 -6.81
C PHE A 10 4.02 -14.06 -5.53
N ASP A 11 3.91 -12.74 -5.40
CA ASP A 11 4.39 -11.99 -4.24
C ASP A 11 3.71 -12.41 -2.93
N ILE A 12 2.40 -12.71 -2.95
CA ILE A 12 1.69 -13.25 -1.77
C ILE A 12 2.33 -14.56 -1.32
N LYS A 13 2.65 -15.46 -2.26
CA LYS A 13 3.25 -16.76 -1.94
C LYS A 13 4.67 -16.62 -1.40
N GLN A 14 5.44 -15.65 -1.89
CA GLN A 14 6.85 -15.48 -1.49
C GLN A 14 7.01 -14.66 -0.21
N TYR A 15 6.22 -13.60 -0.04
CA TYR A 15 6.44 -12.59 1.01
C TYR A 15 5.23 -12.42 1.96
N GLY A 16 4.15 -13.16 1.75
CA GLY A 16 2.93 -13.09 2.55
C GLY A 16 2.00 -11.94 2.14
N LYS A 17 0.84 -11.85 2.78
CA LYS A 17 -0.20 -10.84 2.45
C LYS A 17 0.25 -9.39 2.67
N GLU A 18 1.21 -9.16 3.56
CA GLU A 18 1.64 -7.81 3.96
C GLU A 18 2.30 -7.04 2.82
N ILE A 19 3.04 -7.71 1.92
CA ILE A 19 3.68 -7.01 0.78
C ILE A 19 2.64 -6.41 -0.16
N ILE A 20 1.52 -7.12 -0.37
CA ILE A 20 0.44 -6.65 -1.24
C ILE A 20 -0.28 -5.50 -0.57
N LEU A 21 -0.59 -5.62 0.73
CA LEU A 21 -1.21 -4.54 1.48
C LEU A 21 -0.35 -3.26 1.43
N ARG A 22 0.98 -3.38 1.54
CA ARG A 22 1.88 -2.24 1.39
C ARG A 22 1.83 -1.64 -0.01
N LYS A 23 1.91 -2.47 -1.07
CA LYS A 23 1.83 -2.00 -2.48
C LYS A 23 0.51 -1.26 -2.75
N LEU A 24 -0.61 -1.84 -2.31
CA LEU A 24 -1.93 -1.25 -2.50
C LEU A 24 -2.10 0.06 -1.70
N LEU A 25 -1.64 0.08 -0.45
CA LEU A 25 -1.69 1.28 0.39
C LEU A 25 -0.88 2.43 -0.21
N LEU A 26 0.37 2.17 -0.62
CA LEU A 26 1.21 3.19 -1.25
C LEU A 26 0.60 3.68 -2.56
N SER A 27 0.06 2.78 -3.39
CA SER A 27 -0.63 3.16 -4.62
C SER A 27 -1.85 4.05 -4.35
N LEU A 28 -2.64 3.74 -3.31
CA LEU A 28 -3.77 4.56 -2.88
C LEU A 28 -3.32 5.95 -2.41
N ILE A 29 -2.29 6.03 -1.56
CA ILE A 29 -1.74 7.29 -1.07
C ILE A 29 -1.26 8.16 -2.24
N THR A 30 -0.53 7.59 -3.20
CA THR A 30 -0.07 8.32 -4.39
C THR A 30 -1.24 8.88 -5.20
N VAL A 31 -2.30 8.10 -5.42
CA VAL A 31 -3.49 8.56 -6.15
C VAL A 31 -4.17 9.70 -5.40
N GLN A 32 -4.33 9.57 -4.08
CA GLN A 32 -4.93 10.62 -3.25
C GLN A 32 -4.08 11.89 -3.23
N LEU A 33 -2.75 11.76 -3.16
CA LEU A 33 -1.84 12.90 -3.26
C LEU A 33 -2.02 13.61 -4.60
N ALA A 34 -1.93 12.88 -5.71
CA ALA A 34 -2.13 13.43 -7.06
C ALA A 34 -3.45 14.21 -7.19
N GLN A 35 -4.54 13.64 -6.69
CA GLN A 35 -5.87 14.27 -6.71
C GLN A 35 -5.95 15.53 -5.84
N ASN A 36 -5.36 15.49 -4.64
CA ASN A 36 -5.47 16.56 -3.67
C ASN A 36 -4.64 17.78 -4.03
N ILE A 37 -3.45 17.58 -4.61
CA ILE A 37 -2.53 18.67 -4.97
C ILE A 37 -2.60 19.04 -6.46
N GLY A 38 -3.34 18.27 -7.27
CA GLY A 38 -3.57 18.55 -8.68
C GLY A 38 -2.35 18.29 -9.58
N VAL A 39 -1.57 17.25 -9.28
CA VAL A 39 -0.39 16.85 -10.08
C VAL A 39 -0.59 15.49 -10.73
N ASP A 40 0.26 15.15 -11.70
CA ASP A 40 0.25 13.83 -12.31
C ASP A 40 0.74 12.73 -11.35
N HIS A 41 0.50 11.48 -11.73
CA HIS A 41 0.84 10.32 -10.92
C HIS A 41 2.36 10.19 -10.63
N HIS A 42 3.21 10.60 -11.58
CA HIS A 42 4.65 10.51 -11.42
C HIS A 42 5.14 11.55 -10.41
N ALA A 43 4.70 12.80 -10.54
CA ALA A 43 4.99 13.87 -9.59
C ALA A 43 4.54 13.50 -8.16
N ALA A 44 3.34 12.95 -8.00
CA ALA A 44 2.84 12.48 -6.70
C ALA A 44 3.67 11.31 -6.13
N THR A 45 4.19 10.44 -6.99
CA THR A 45 5.05 9.32 -6.56
C THR A 45 6.38 9.83 -6.03
N GLU A 46 7.00 10.78 -6.72
CA GLU A 46 8.25 11.42 -6.27
C GLU A 46 8.04 12.17 -4.96
N GLU A 47 6.94 12.91 -4.83
CA GLU A 47 6.62 13.63 -3.59
C GLU A 47 6.43 12.67 -2.41
N LEU A 48 5.70 11.56 -2.60
CA LEU A 48 5.56 10.53 -1.57
C LEU A 48 6.92 9.92 -1.19
N TYR A 49 7.77 9.65 -2.18
CA TYR A 49 9.12 9.14 -1.94
C TYR A 49 9.97 10.12 -1.11
N TYR A 50 10.00 11.40 -1.49
CA TYR A 50 10.73 12.42 -0.74
C TYR A 50 10.16 12.64 0.65
N PHE A 51 8.84 12.60 0.80
CA PHE A 51 8.17 12.66 2.09
C PHE A 51 8.61 11.51 3.00
N MET A 52 8.53 10.26 2.52
CA MET A 52 8.92 9.08 3.30
C MET A 52 10.41 9.08 3.64
N LYS A 53 11.26 9.51 2.70
CA LYS A 53 12.71 9.63 2.92
C LYS A 53 13.06 10.66 3.99
N LYS A 54 12.31 11.76 4.07
CA LYS A 54 12.50 12.83 5.07
C LYS A 54 11.94 12.43 6.44
N ASN A 55 10.83 11.71 6.47
CA ASN A 55 10.12 11.35 7.70
C ASN A 55 10.39 9.89 8.08
N LYS A 56 11.35 9.65 8.99
CA LYS A 56 11.78 8.30 9.38
C LYS A 56 10.66 7.44 9.98
N ASP A 57 9.63 8.06 10.54
CA ASP A 57 8.50 7.35 11.17
C ASP A 57 7.44 6.88 10.17
N SER A 58 7.54 7.28 8.89
CA SER A 58 6.56 6.91 7.85
C SER A 58 6.42 5.41 7.68
N ASP A 59 7.55 4.69 7.72
CA ASP A 59 7.55 3.23 7.58
C ASP A 59 6.90 2.56 8.78
N THR A 60 7.13 3.06 10.00
CA THR A 60 6.46 2.58 11.21
C THR A 60 4.95 2.78 11.11
N LEU A 61 4.51 3.96 10.67
CA LEU A 61 3.09 4.31 10.54
C LEU A 61 2.39 3.40 9.52
N ILE A 62 3.03 3.16 8.37
CA ILE A 62 2.55 2.21 7.35
C ILE A 62 2.47 0.79 7.92
N HIS A 63 3.52 0.34 8.60
CA HIS A 63 3.57 -0.99 9.18
C HIS A 63 2.48 -1.20 10.24
N GLU A 64 2.29 -0.24 11.14
CA GLU A 64 1.24 -0.28 12.16
C GLU A 64 -0.16 -0.34 11.54
N PHE A 65 -0.41 0.43 10.48
CA PHE A 65 -1.67 0.41 9.77
C PHE A 65 -1.93 -0.96 9.11
N ILE A 66 -0.92 -1.53 8.43
CA ILE A 66 -1.02 -2.87 7.84
C ILE A 66 -1.23 -3.94 8.93
N SER A 67 -0.54 -3.84 10.06
CA SER A 67 -0.70 -4.74 11.20
C SER A 67 -2.13 -4.71 11.75
N LYS A 68 -2.74 -3.51 11.84
CA LYS A 68 -4.15 -3.35 12.23
C LYS A 68 -5.08 -4.05 11.24
N ILE A 69 -4.91 -3.85 9.93
CA ILE A 69 -5.71 -4.55 8.90
C ILE A 69 -5.56 -6.06 9.03
N SER A 70 -4.33 -6.56 9.20
CA SER A 70 -4.04 -7.99 9.30
C SER A 70 -4.67 -8.67 10.53
N LYS A 71 -4.99 -7.89 11.58
CA LYS A 71 -5.61 -8.33 12.84
C LYS A 71 -7.14 -8.20 12.84
N ILE A 72 -7.74 -7.57 11.83
CA ILE A 72 -9.19 -7.60 11.67
C ILE A 72 -9.56 -9.05 11.39
N ASN A 73 -9.97 -9.78 12.43
CA ASN A 73 -10.50 -11.13 12.30
C ASN A 73 -11.75 -11.05 11.44
N ASN A 74 -11.83 -11.90 10.42
CA ASN A 74 -13.08 -12.17 9.71
C ASN A 74 -14.06 -12.79 10.72
N GLY A 75 -14.84 -11.95 11.40
CA GLY A 75 -16.09 -12.40 12.01
C GLY A 75 -16.93 -13.02 10.90
N SER A 76 -17.16 -14.33 11.01
CA SER A 76 -18.08 -15.17 10.22
C SER A 76 -18.48 -14.65 8.84
N PHE A 77 -17.79 -15.12 7.80
CA PHE A 77 -18.51 -15.45 6.57
C PHE A 77 -19.16 -16.82 6.80
N HIS A 78 -20.29 -16.82 7.49
CA HIS A 78 -21.30 -17.86 7.35
C HIS A 78 -22.33 -17.30 6.36
N ASP A 79 -22.25 -17.77 5.13
CA ASP A 79 -23.41 -17.87 4.25
C ASP A 79 -23.93 -19.31 4.32
#